data_AF-S3BL90-F1
#
_entry.id   AF-S3BL90-F1
#
_cell.length_a   1.000
_cell.length_b   1.000
_cell.length_c   1.000
_cell.angle_alpha   90.00
_cell.angle_beta   90.00
_cell.angle_gamma   90.00
#
_symmetry.space_group_name_H-M   'P 1'
#
loop_
_entity.id
_entity.type
_entity.pdbx_description
1 polymer ?
#
loop_
_entity_poly.entity_id
_entity_poly.type
_entity_poly.pdbx_seq_one_letter_code
_entity_poly.pdbx_strand_id
1 'polypeptide(L)'
;MKTLFSKTDWVNNRNKALLRAGEGIIAARRSLDQLDEALQNTTIGVFPEVPVVVDVVHRLRGEIDSILIGFVESSAAPRKRDEDFHRGETK
;
A
#
# COMPACT_ATOMS: atom_id res chain seq x y z
N MET A 1 15.80 0.55 27.03
CA MET A 1 16.70 0.61 25.86
C MET A 1 15.95 1.34 24.76
N LYS A 2 16.21 2.64 24.55
CA LYS A 2 15.57 3.41 23.47
C LYS A 2 16.31 3.08 22.18
N THR A 3 15.66 2.39 21.25
CA THR A 3 16.22 2.08 19.94
C THR A 3 16.42 3.38 19.15
N LEU A 4 17.69 3.76 18.94
CA LEU A 4 18.06 4.70 17.88
C LEU A 4 17.55 4.12 16.56
N PHE A 5 16.52 4.72 15.97
CA PHE A 5 16.14 4.39 14.60
C PHE A 5 17.21 4.98 13.68
N SER A 6 18.08 4.14 13.13
CA SER A 6 19.09 4.60 12.16
C SER A 6 18.40 5.11 10.90
N LYS A 7 18.96 6.15 10.27
CA LYS A 7 18.50 6.65 8.97
C LYS A 7 18.36 5.52 7.94
N THR A 8 19.23 4.52 8.02
CA THR A 8 19.19 3.32 7.18
C THR A 8 17.94 2.46 7.43
N ASP A 9 17.56 2.24 8.69
CA ASP A 9 16.36 1.47 9.05
C ASP A 9 15.09 2.18 8.58
N TRP A 10 15.06 3.51 8.70
CA TRP A 10 13.97 4.32 8.17
C TRP A 10 13.83 4.20 6.65
N VAL A 11 14.93 4.35 5.90
CA VAL A 11 14.92 4.17 4.43
C VAL A 11 14.49 2.75 4.05
N ASN A 12 14.99 1.74 4.76
CA ASN A 12 14.62 0.35 4.49
C ASN A 12 13.13 0.08 4.73
N ASN A 13 12.56 0.60 5.82
CA ASN A 13 11.14 0.45 6.10
C ASN A 13 10.28 1.20 5.09
N ARG A 14 10.69 2.42 4.71
CA ARG A 14 10.04 3.19 3.64
C ARG A 14 10.03 2.42 2.32
N ASN A 15 11.16 1.85 1.91
CA ASN A 15 11.25 1.09 0.67
C ASN A 15 10.40 -0.18 0.68
N LYS A 16 10.35 -0.88 1.83
CA LYS A 16 9.45 -2.04 1.99
C LYS A 16 7.97 -1.64 1.88
N ALA A 17 7.58 -0.51 2.47
CA ALA A 17 6.22 0.00 2.35
C ALA A 17 5.86 0.41 0.92
N LEU A 18 6.78 1.06 0.21
CA LEU A 18 6.60 1.40 -1.21
C LEU A 18 6.53 0.16 -2.09
N LEU A 19 7.31 -0.88 -1.81
CA LEU A 19 7.24 -2.15 -2.53
C LEU A 19 5.85 -2.79 -2.40
N ARG A 20 5.31 -2.86 -1.18
CA ARG A 20 3.93 -3.35 -0.94
C ARG A 20 2.90 -2.53 -1.70
N ALA A 21 3.03 -1.21 -1.71
CA ALA A 21 2.15 -0.35 -2.48
C ALA A 21 2.26 -0.64 -3.99
N GLY A 22 3.47 -0.84 -4.50
CA GLY A 22 3.72 -1.24 -5.89
C GLY A 22 3.07 -2.59 -6.25
N GLU A 23 3.20 -3.59 -5.38
CA GLU A 23 2.53 -4.89 -5.52
C GLU A 23 1.00 -4.73 -5.54
N GLY A 24 0.46 -3.88 -4.68
CA GLY A 24 -0.96 -3.52 -4.65
C GLY A 24 -1.44 -2.91 -5.98
N ILE A 25 -0.65 -2.02 -6.60
CA ILE A 25 -0.97 -1.42 -7.91
C ILE A 25 -1.07 -2.49 -9.00
N ILE A 26 -0.10 -3.41 -9.05
CA ILE A 26 -0.09 -4.50 -10.04
C ILE A 26 -1.30 -5.41 -9.86
N ALA A 27 -1.64 -5.75 -8.63
CA ALA A 27 -2.80 -6.57 -8.30
C ALA A 27 -4.12 -5.86 -8.67
N ALA A 28 -4.29 -4.60 -8.26
CA ALA A 28 -5.43 -3.76 -8.61
C ALA A 28 -5.64 -3.67 -10.12
N ARG A 29 -4.55 -3.53 -10.89
CA ARG A 29 -4.64 -3.50 -12.34
C ARG A 29 -5.18 -4.81 -12.92
N ARG A 30 -4.72 -5.96 -12.42
CA ARG A 30 -5.22 -7.27 -12.86
C ARG A 30 -6.71 -7.44 -12.54
N SER A 31 -7.15 -7.02 -11.36
CA SER A 31 -8.57 -7.05 -11.00
C SER A 31 -9.41 -6.14 -11.91
N LEU A 32 -8.90 -4.96 -12.28
CA LEU A 32 -9.55 -4.09 -13.26
C LEU A 32 -9.61 -4.72 -14.66
N ASP A 33 -8.53 -5.36 -15.13
CA ASP A 33 -8.52 -6.05 -16.42
C ASP A 33 -9.54 -7.23 -16.43
N GLN A 34 -9.70 -7.95 -15.31
CA GLN A 34 -10.74 -8.98 -15.15
C GLN A 34 -12.16 -8.41 -15.21
N LEU A 35 -12.40 -7.24 -14.60
CA LEU A 35 -13.69 -6.56 -14.70
C LEU A 35 -13.97 -6.09 -16.12
N ASP A 36 -12.97 -5.54 -16.80
CA ASP A 36 -13.11 -5.08 -18.19
C ASP A 36 -13.42 -6.25 -19.13
N GLU A 37 -12.72 -7.37 -19.00
CA GLU A 37 -13.02 -8.59 -19.76
C GLU A 37 -14.45 -9.08 -19.51
N ALA A 38 -14.88 -9.13 -18.25
CA ALA A 38 -16.23 -9.54 -17.90
C ALA A 38 -17.29 -8.62 -18.53
N LEU A 39 -17.06 -7.30 -18.53
CA LEU A 39 -17.95 -6.31 -19.14
C LEU A 39 -17.93 -6.40 -20.67
N GLN A 40 -16.76 -6.58 -21.29
CA GLN A 40 -16.65 -6.75 -22.74
C GLN A 40 -17.42 -8.00 -23.20
N ASN A 41 -17.34 -9.11 -22.47
CA ASN A 41 -18.10 -10.32 -22.76
C ASN A 41 -19.61 -10.11 -22.74
N THR A 42 -20.13 -9.15 -21.95
CA THR A 42 -21.57 -8.83 -21.97
C THR A 42 -22.03 -8.25 -23.30
N THR A 43 -21.13 -7.60 -24.06
CA THR A 43 -21.46 -7.03 -25.37
C THR A 43 -21.76 -8.09 -26.43
N ILE A 44 -21.26 -9.32 -26.23
CA ILE A 44 -21.54 -10.47 -27.08
C ILE A 44 -22.57 -11.43 -26.45
N GLY A 45 -23.28 -10.98 -25.40
CA GLY A 45 -24.34 -11.74 -24.74
C GLY A 45 -23.88 -12.75 -23.69
N VAL A 46 -22.59 -12.73 -23.31
CA VAL A 46 -22.04 -13.57 -22.24
C VAL A 46 -22.02 -12.79 -20.94
N PHE A 47 -22.92 -13.14 -20.02
CA PHE A 47 -23.03 -12.45 -18.73
C PHE A 47 -22.20 -13.16 -17.65
N PRO A 48 -21.35 -12.44 -16.91
CA PRO A 48 -20.61 -13.02 -15.80
C PRO A 48 -21.56 -13.40 -14.66
N GLU A 49 -21.19 -14.44 -13.91
CA GLU A 49 -21.90 -14.75 -12.67
C GLU A 49 -21.69 -13.62 -11.65
N VAL A 50 -22.78 -13.14 -11.04
CA VAL A 50 -22.74 -12.05 -10.06
C VAL A 50 -21.73 -12.32 -8.91
N PRO A 51 -21.64 -13.54 -8.34
CA PRO A 51 -20.63 -13.85 -7.33
C PRO A 51 -19.19 -13.59 -7.80
N VAL A 52 -18.85 -13.91 -9.06
CA VAL A 52 -17.51 -13.67 -9.61
C VAL A 52 -17.20 -12.18 -9.66
N VAL A 53 -18.15 -11.35 -10.11
CA VAL A 53 -17.98 -9.89 -10.16
C VAL A 53 -17.79 -9.31 -8.75
N VAL A 54 -18.61 -9.76 -7.78
CA VAL A 54 -18.49 -9.33 -6.38
C VAL A 54 -17.11 -9.68 -5.80
N ASP A 55 -16.63 -10.90 -6.07
CA ASP A 55 -15.31 -11.34 -5.60
C ASP A 55 -14.18 -10.50 -6.19
N VAL A 56 -14.24 -10.16 -7.49
CA VAL A 56 -13.24 -9.29 -8.13
C VAL A 56 -13.27 -7.89 -7.50
N VAL A 57 -14.45 -7.33 -7.26
CA VAL A 57 -14.60 -5.99 -6.65
C VAL A 57 -14.08 -5.98 -5.20
N HIS A 58 -14.36 -7.01 -4.42
CA HIS A 58 -13.83 -7.13 -3.06
C HIS A 58 -12.30 -7.27 -3.03
N ARG A 59 -11.72 -8.05 -3.96
CA ARG A 59 -10.26 -8.11 -4.11
C ARG A 59 -9.68 -6.75 -4.47
N LEU A 60 -10.26 -6.06 -5.46
CA LEU A 60 -9.82 -4.73 -5.88
C LEU A 60 -9.81 -3.74 -4.72
N ARG A 61 -10.82 -3.79 -3.84
CA ARG A 61 -10.85 -2.96 -2.63
C ARG A 61 -9.67 -3.26 -1.70
N GLY A 62 -9.38 -4.53 -1.43
CA GLY A 62 -8.23 -4.91 -0.60
C GLY A 62 -6.88 -4.53 -1.22
N GLU A 63 -6.78 -4.60 -2.55
CA GLU A 63 -5.59 -4.16 -3.29
C GLU A 63 -5.39 -2.65 -3.17
N ILE A 64 -6.47 -1.86 -3.27
CA ILE A 64 -6.45 -0.41 -3.02
C ILE A 64 -6.05 -0.10 -1.58
N ASP A 65 -6.60 -0.82 -0.60
CA ASP A 65 -6.23 -0.64 0.81
C ASP A 65 -4.73 -0.89 1.04
N SER A 66 -4.16 -1.92 0.40
CA SER A 66 -2.71 -2.19 0.44
C SER A 66 -1.87 -1.04 -0.13
N ILE A 67 -2.32 -0.43 -1.24
CA ILE A 67 -1.67 0.76 -1.84
C ILE A 67 -1.69 1.92 -0.85
N LEU A 68 -2.85 2.23 -0.28
CA LEU A 68 -3.02 3.35 0.64
C LEU A 68 -2.20 3.17 1.91
N ILE A 69 -2.23 1.97 2.51
CA ILE A 69 -1.43 1.63 3.70
C ILE A 69 0.06 1.77 3.38
N GLY A 70 0.54 1.17 2.29
CA GLY A 70 1.94 1.26 1.91
C GLY A 70 2.39 2.71 1.67
N PHE A 71 1.53 3.54 1.08
CA PHE A 71 1.83 4.97 0.91
C PHE A 71 1.93 5.70 2.26
N VAL A 72 0.96 5.51 3.15
CA VAL A 72 0.97 6.10 4.50
C VAL A 72 2.20 5.66 5.29
N GLU A 73 2.49 4.36 5.33
CA GLU A 73 3.66 3.80 6.00
C GLU A 73 4.97 4.35 5.43
N SER A 74 5.05 4.54 4.11
CA SER A 74 6.25 5.10 3.46
C SER A 74 6.48 6.58 3.77
N SER A 75 5.41 7.31 4.10
CA SER A 75 5.44 8.74 4.39
C SER A 75 5.80 9.06 5.85
N ALA A 76 5.78 8.06 6.73
CA ALA A 76 6.08 8.24 8.15
C ALA A 76 7.50 8.79 8.32
N ALA A 77 7.62 10.00 8.88
CA ALA A 77 8.92 10.61 9.15
C ALA A 77 9.68 9.83 10.24
N PRO A 78 11.01 9.80 10.21
CA PRO A 78 11.78 9.31 11.35
C PRO A 78 11.40 10.16 12.57
N ARG A 79 11.12 9.52 13.72
CA ARG A 79 10.82 10.25 14.95
C ARG A 79 12.01 11.14 15.31
N LYS A 80 11.90 12.46 15.08
CA LYS A 80 12.78 13.44 15.73
C LYS A 80 12.45 13.42 17.23
N ARG A 81 13.36 12.91 18.05
CA ARG A 81 13.72 13.43 19.39
C ARG A 81 14.62 12.43 20.10
N ASP A 82 15.89 12.82 20.19
CA ASP A 82 16.79 12.62 21.33
C ASP A 82 18.02 13.58 21.19
N GLU A 83 18.25 14.23 20.02
CA GLU A 83 19.30 15.25 19.86
C GLU A 83 19.00 16.61 20.54
N ASP A 84 17.72 16.98 20.71
CA ASP A 84 17.34 18.23 21.38
C ASP A 84 17.28 18.11 22.92
N PHE A 85 17.29 16.89 23.47
CA PHE A 85 17.29 16.69 24.93
C PHE A 85 18.70 16.87 25.53
N HIS A 86 19.75 16.53 24.79
CA HIS A 86 21.13 16.68 25.26
C HIS A 86 21.77 18.05 25.01
N ARG A 87 21.08 18.96 24.31
CA ARG A 87 21.55 20.34 24.13
C ARG A 87 21.07 21.30 25.24
N GLY A 88 20.25 20.82 26.17
CA GLY A 88 19.71 21.58 27.30
C GLY A 88 20.47 21.41 28.63
N GLU A 89 21.44 20.51 28.73
CA GLU A 89 22.15 20.18 29.98
C GLU A 89 23.64 20.60 29.99
N THR A 90 24.01 21.59 29.17
CA THR A 90 25.31 22.27 29.29
C THR A 90 25.09 23.76 29.53
N LYS A 91 24.72 24.11 30.77
CA LYS A 91 24.99 25.41 31.37
C LYS A 91 25.33 25.21 32.84
#